data_AF-A0A950RCB6-F1
#
_entry.id   AF-A0A950RCB6-F1
#
_cell.length_a   1.000
_cell.length_b   1.000
_cell.length_c   1.000
_cell.angle_alpha   90.00
_cell.angle_beta   90.00
_cell.angle_gamma   90.00
#
_symmetry.space_group_name_H-M   'P 1'
#
loop_
_entity.id
_entity.type
_entity.pdbx_description
1 polymer ?
#
loop_
_entity_poly.entity_id
_entity_poly.type
_entity_poly.pdbx_seq_one_letter_code
_entity_poly.pdbx_strand_id
1 'polypeptide(L)' 'LPQARVGDMLTCVGPPDTIILGSFTVLVSGQPAARMGDTTAHGGVIVFGLPTVLIG' A
#
# COMPACT_ATOMS: atom_id res chain seq x y z
N LEU A 1 11.58 -1.53 8.84
CA LEU A 1 11.09 -1.34 7.46
C LEU A 1 10.31 -0.03 7.42
N PRO A 2 10.44 0.79 6.36
CA PRO A 2 9.62 1.98 6.19
C PRO A 2 8.15 1.60 5.91
N GLN A 3 7.21 2.51 6.22
CA GLN A 3 5.80 2.32 5.94
C GLN A 3 5.52 2.44 4.44
N ALA A 4 4.77 1.48 3.88
CA ALA A 4 4.39 1.50 2.48
C ALA A 4 3.35 2.60 2.18
N ARG A 5 3.37 3.10 0.95
CA ARG A 5 2.51 4.19 0.46
C ARG A 5 2.14 4.00 -1.00
N VAL A 6 1.12 4.73 -1.45
CA VAL A 6 0.74 4.76 -2.87
C VAL A 6 1.96 5.12 -3.72
N GLY A 7 2.16 4.37 -4.81
CA GLY A 7 3.30 4.51 -5.71
C GLY A 7 4.49 3.61 -5.39
N ASP A 8 4.55 2.99 -4.21
CA ASP A 8 5.61 2.02 -3.91
C ASP A 8 5.49 0.80 -4.84
N MET A 9 6.66 0.29 -5.25
CA MET A 9 6.77 -0.86 -6.15
C MET A 9 6.63 -2.18 -5.38
N LEU A 10 5.96 -3.14 -6.01
CA LEU A 10 5.84 -4.51 -5.52
C LEU A 10 6.35 -5.52 -6.56
N THR A 11 6.77 -6.66 -6.03
CA THR A 11 7.17 -7.80 -6.84
C THR A 11 5.97 -8.69 -7.10
N CYS A 12 5.65 -8.89 -8.38
CA CYS A 12 4.62 -9.81 -8.84
C CYS A 12 5.23 -10.92 -9.69
N VAL A 13 4.42 -11.93 -10.03
CA VAL A 13 4.77 -12.88 -11.09
C VAL A 13 4.53 -12.17 -12.43
N GLY A 14 5.58 -11.58 -12.99
CA GLY A 14 5.51 -10.77 -14.21
C GLY A 14 6.19 -9.40 -14.04
N PRO A 15 5.69 -8.33 -14.70
CA PRO A 15 6.24 -6.99 -14.51
C PRO A 15 6.04 -6.49 -13.07
N PRO A 16 6.81 -5.48 -12.63
CA PRO A 16 6.59 -4.83 -11.34
C PRO A 16 5.18 -4.25 -11.24
N ASP A 17 4.60 -4.33 -10.05
CA ASP A 17 3.29 -3.75 -9.72
C ASP A 17 3.48 -2.52 -8.84
N THR A 18 2.41 -1.77 -8.58
CA THR A 18 2.40 -0.57 -7.75
C THR A 18 1.14 -0.48 -6.90
N ILE A 19 1.26 0.14 -5.72
CA ILE A 19 0.12 0.42 -4.85
C ILE A 19 -0.63 1.62 -5.42
N ILE A 20 -1.94 1.49 -5.67
CA ILE A 20 -2.75 2.54 -6.32
C ILE A 20 -3.81 3.15 -5.40
N LEU A 21 -4.15 2.49 -4.30
CA LEU A 21 -5.06 3.01 -3.28
C LEU A 21 -4.35 3.11 -1.91
N GLY A 22 -4.82 4.02 -1.07
CA GLY A 22 -4.25 4.29 0.25
C GLY A 22 -5.27 4.95 1.17
N SER A 23 -4.82 5.39 2.34
CA SER A 23 -5.61 6.23 3.26
C SER A 23 -5.88 7.62 2.69
N PHE A 24 -7.09 8.12 2.90
CA PHE A 24 -7.47 9.48 2.52
C PHE A 24 -7.00 10.55 3.50
N THR A 25 -6.58 10.16 4.70
CA THR A 25 -6.31 11.06 5.84
C THR A 25 -4.87 10.93 6.35
N VAL A 26 -4.27 9.74 6.22
CA VAL A 26 -2.92 9.45 6.70
C VAL A 26 -1.94 9.48 5.55
N LEU A 27 -0.93 10.35 5.66
CA LEU A 27 0.11 10.54 4.65
C LEU A 27 1.48 10.06 5.17
N VAL A 28 2.24 9.40 4.29
CA VAL A 28 3.62 8.95 4.52
C VAL A 28 4.51 9.64 3.50
N SER A 29 5.30 10.60 4.00
CA SER A 29 6.12 11.51 3.19
C SER A 29 5.34 12.09 1.99
N GLY A 30 4.14 12.61 2.27
CA GLY A 30 3.29 13.32 1.32
C GLY A 30 2.40 12.46 0.43
N GLN A 31 2.46 11.13 0.52
CA GLN A 31 1.63 10.22 -0.27
C GLN A 31 0.68 9.42 0.64
N PRO A 32 -0.51 9.02 0.17
CA PRO A 32 -1.44 8.18 0.93
C PRO A 32 -0.77 6.92 1.49
N ALA A 33 -0.96 6.67 2.79
CA ALA A 33 -0.44 5.49 3.47
C ALA A 33 -1.13 4.21 2.97
N ALA A 34 -0.37 3.16 2.67
CA ALA A 34 -0.92 1.87 2.27
C ALA A 34 -1.41 1.06 3.47
N ARG A 35 -2.51 0.33 3.30
CA ARG A 35 -3.22 -0.40 4.36
C ARG A 35 -3.80 -1.71 3.84
N MET A 36 -4.16 -2.58 4.77
CA MET A 36 -4.89 -3.80 4.43
C MET A 36 -6.20 -3.46 3.70
N GLY A 37 -6.44 -4.13 2.58
CA GLY A 37 -7.59 -3.90 1.69
C GLY A 37 -7.34 -2.91 0.55
N ASP A 38 -6.25 -2.14 0.57
CA ASP A 38 -5.92 -1.24 -0.54
C ASP A 38 -5.49 -2.04 -1.78
N THR A 39 -5.85 -1.53 -2.95
CA THR A 39 -5.65 -2.19 -4.24
C THR A 39 -4.30 -1.86 -4.89
N THR A 40 -3.82 -2.78 -5.72
CA THR A 40 -2.62 -2.62 -6.56
C THR A 40 -2.98 -2.51 -8.05
N ALA A 41 -2.06 -2.04 -8.89
CA ALA A 41 -2.31 -1.80 -10.31
C ALA A 41 -2.64 -3.09 -11.07
N HIS A 42 -2.05 -4.23 -10.70
CA HIS A 42 -2.38 -5.54 -11.27
C HIS A 42 -3.63 -6.20 -10.67
N GLY A 43 -4.42 -5.47 -9.87
CA GLY A 43 -5.67 -5.95 -9.28
C GLY A 43 -5.50 -6.79 -8.02
N GLY A 44 -4.29 -6.81 -7.43
CA GLY A 44 -4.05 -7.40 -6.12
C GLY A 44 -4.61 -6.53 -4.99
N VAL A 45 -4.62 -7.10 -3.78
CA VAL A 45 -5.00 -6.39 -2.55
C VAL A 45 -3.96 -6.65 -1.46
N ILE A 46 -3.70 -5.64 -0.63
CA ILE A 46 -2.81 -5.78 0.51
C ILE A 46 -3.53 -6.60 1.59
N VAL A 47 -3.00 -7.78 1.91
CA VAL A 47 -3.63 -8.72 2.87
C VAL A 47 -2.96 -8.75 4.24
N PHE A 48 -1.79 -8.12 4.39
CA PHE A 48 -1.06 -8.12 5.65
C PHE A 48 -0.31 -6.80 5.86
N GLY A 49 -0.24 -6.37 7.11
CA GLY A 49 0.47 -5.17 7.55
C GLY A 49 1.01 -5.37 8.97
N LEU A 50 1.42 -4.29 9.64
CA LEU A 50 1.88 -4.38 11.02
C LEU A 50 0.68 -4.56 11.98
N PRO A 51 0.56 -5.68 12.74
CA PRO A 51 -0.66 -6.01 13.47
C PRO A 51 -1.08 -5.01 14.56
N THR A 52 -0.14 -4.20 15.03
CA THR A 52 -0.36 -3.22 16.10
C THR A 52 -0.64 -1.81 15.59
N VAL A 53 -0.65 -1.59 14.27
CA VAL A 53 -0.87 -0.27 13.67
C VAL A 53 -2.08 -0.34 12.74
N LEU A 54 -3.15 0.34 13.13
CA LEU A 54 -4.38 0.48 12.36
C LEU A 54 -4.58 1.96 12.01
N ILE A 55 -4.83 2.25 10.73
CA ILE A 55 -4.99 3.62 10.21
C ILE A 55 -6.21 3.70 9.28
N GLY A 56 -6.93 4.83 9.34
CA GLY A 56 -8.22 5.09 8.69
C GLY A 56 -8.19 6.36 7.86
#